data_AF-A0A934TZG9-F1
#
_entry.id   AF-A0A934TZG9-F1
#
_cell.length_a   1.000
_cell.length_b   1.000
_cell.length_c   1.000
_cell.angle_alpha   90.00
_cell.angle_beta   90.00
_cell.angle_gamma   90.00
#
_symmetry.space_group_name_H-M   'P 1'
#
loop_
_entity.id
_entity.type
_entity.pdbx_description
1 polymer ?
#
loop_
_entity_poly.entity_id
_entity_poly.type
_entity_poly.pdbx_seq_one_letter_code
_entity_poly.pdbx_strand_id
1 'polypeptide(L)'
;MAFIMLKLLLLVQLLIDMVAMDREDIFSPDGTPYAERALPPFMERQPYNRYRVVQPFDVKAGEIAPWFNQPGKGIQFLSDYSLKYLLKHGYIEILK
;
A
#
# COMPACT_ATOMS: atom_id res chain seq x y z
N MET A 1 7.67 -16.83 10.43
CA MET A 1 7.96 -15.50 11.00
C MET A 1 6.65 -14.74 11.07
N ALA A 2 6.23 -14.31 12.26
CA ALA A 2 5.03 -13.50 12.39
C ALA A 2 5.38 -12.04 12.05
N PHE A 3 4.70 -11.48 11.05
CA PHE A 3 4.75 -10.07 10.76
C PHE A 3 3.97 -9.33 11.84
N ILE A 4 4.62 -8.45 12.59
CA ILE A 4 3.92 -7.57 13.53
C ILE A 4 3.35 -6.44 12.69
N MET A 5 2.02 -6.41 12.56
CA MET A 5 1.33 -5.27 11.99
C MET A 5 0.70 -4.43 13.09
N LEU A 6 1.03 -3.15 13.11
CA LEU A 6 0.55 -2.18 14.09
C LEU A 6 -0.59 -1.38 13.48
N LYS A 7 -1.59 -1.04 14.30
CA LYS A 7 -2.64 -0.12 13.89
C LYS A 7 -2.03 1.27 13.68
N LEU A 8 -2.28 1.86 12.52
CA LEU A 8 -1.82 3.18 12.13
C LEU A 8 -2.98 3.97 11.52
N LEU A 9 -3.10 5.24 11.88
CA LEU A 9 -4.05 6.15 11.26
C LEU A 9 -3.34 6.90 10.12
N LEU A 10 -3.81 6.73 8.89
CA LEU A 10 -3.35 7.55 7.77
C LEU A 10 -4.04 8.92 7.84
N LEU A 11 -3.25 10.00 7.89
CA LEU A 11 -3.74 11.37 7.99
C LEU A 11 -3.95 12.01 6.62
N VAL A 12 -4.76 13.07 6.60
CA VAL A 12 -5.04 13.86 5.39
C VAL A 12 -3.74 14.41 4.80
N GLN A 13 -3.71 14.53 3.46
CA GLN A 13 -2.57 14.92 2.62
C GLN A 13 -1.42 13.90 2.53
N LEU A 14 -1.44 12.79 3.29
CA LEU A 14 -0.47 11.72 3.09
C LEU A 14 -0.62 11.13 1.69
N LEU A 15 0.53 10.82 1.08
CA LEU A 15 0.61 10.17 -0.21
C LEU A 15 0.89 8.69 -0.02
N ILE A 16 0.07 7.87 -0.68
CA ILE A 16 0.23 6.42 -0.72
C ILE A 16 0.13 5.96 -2.17
N ASP A 17 0.68 4.79 -2.46
CA ASP A 17 0.58 4.18 -3.77
C ASP A 17 0.23 2.70 -3.68
N MET A 18 -0.09 2.11 -4.83
CA MET A 18 -0.46 0.71 -4.94
C MET A 18 0.00 0.17 -6.29
N VAL A 19 0.62 -1.01 -6.25
CA VAL A 19 0.79 -1.87 -7.43
C VAL A 19 -0.42 -2.80 -7.48
N ALA A 20 -1.21 -2.73 -8.55
CA ALA A 20 -2.45 -3.48 -8.65
C ALA A 20 -2.21 -5.00 -8.58
N MET A 21 -2.97 -5.64 -7.71
CA MET A 21 -2.96 -7.09 -7.50
C MET A 21 -4.39 -7.61 -7.58
N ASP A 22 -4.59 -8.75 -8.23
CA ASP A 22 -5.94 -9.30 -8.44
C ASP A 22 -6.64 -9.78 -7.14
N ARG A 23 -5.92 -9.81 -6.01
CA ARG A 23 -6.35 -10.52 -4.80
C ARG A 23 -6.52 -9.64 -3.57
N GLU A 24 -5.65 -8.66 -3.35
CA GLU A 24 -5.66 -7.82 -2.16
C GLU A 24 -5.22 -6.39 -2.51
N ASP A 25 -5.91 -5.41 -1.92
CA ASP A 25 -5.55 -4.00 -2.02
C ASP A 25 -4.50 -3.67 -0.93
N ILE A 26 -3.22 -3.68 -1.31
CA ILE A 26 -2.10 -3.36 -0.41
C ILE A 26 -1.46 -2.04 -0.83
N PHE A 27 -1.49 -1.06 0.08
CA PHE A 27 -0.86 0.23 -0.17
C PHE A 27 0.57 0.27 0.37
N SER A 28 1.37 1.21 -0.12
CA SER A 28 2.68 1.56 0.43
C SER A 28 2.80 3.09 0.53
N PRO A 29 3.73 3.62 1.33
CA PRO A 29 4.13 5.02 1.20
C PRO A 29 4.45 5.36 -0.26
N ASP A 30 4.02 6.52 -0.70
CA ASP A 30 4.29 6.97 -2.06
C ASP A 30 5.79 6.97 -2.39
N GLY A 31 6.14 6.36 -3.52
CA GLY A 31 7.52 6.27 -3.98
C GLY A 31 8.32 5.13 -3.36
N THR A 32 7.68 4.20 -2.63
CA THR A 32 8.37 3.00 -2.09
C THR A 32 9.03 2.22 -3.24
N PRO A 33 10.38 2.03 -3.22
CA PRO A 33 11.10 1.30 -4.27
C PRO A 33 10.58 -0.12 -4.47
N TYR A 34 10.57 -0.62 -5.70
CA TYR A 34 10.06 -1.96 -6.01
C TYR A 34 10.72 -3.07 -5.17
N ALA A 35 12.05 -3.00 -5.03
CA ALA A 35 12.85 -3.93 -4.23
C ALA A 35 12.46 -3.93 -2.73
N GLU A 36 11.93 -2.82 -2.22
CA GLU A 36 11.49 -2.71 -0.84
C GLU A 36 10.10 -3.31 -0.61
N ARG A 37 9.33 -3.54 -1.69
CA ARG A 37 8.02 -4.18 -1.66
C ARG A 37 8.07 -5.70 -1.67
N ALA A 38 9.24 -6.27 -1.99
CA ALA A 38 9.45 -7.72 -2.13
C ALA A 38 8.33 -8.40 -2.93
N LEU A 39 7.94 -7.80 -4.06
CA LEU A 39 6.88 -8.32 -4.95
C LEU A 39 7.45 -9.29 -5.98
N PRO A 40 6.66 -10.29 -6.44
CA PRO A 40 7.11 -11.22 -7.46
C PRO A 40 7.50 -10.49 -8.76
N PRO A 41 8.50 -10.96 -9.53
CA PRO A 41 8.96 -10.25 -10.74
C PRO A 41 7.87 -9.93 -11.77
N PHE A 42 6.81 -10.74 -11.88
CA PHE A 42 5.71 -10.47 -12.80
C PHE A 42 4.86 -9.24 -12.43
N MET A 43 4.98 -8.73 -11.20
CA MET A 43 4.24 -7.55 -10.74
C MET A 43 4.84 -6.22 -11.19
N GLU A 44 6.07 -6.22 -11.72
CA GLU A 44 6.76 -5.02 -12.20
C GLU A 44 6.01 -4.34 -13.36
N ARG A 45 5.20 -5.10 -14.11
CA ARG A 45 4.39 -4.60 -15.23
C ARG A 45 2.93 -4.34 -14.87
N GLN A 46 2.56 -4.52 -13.60
CA GLN A 46 1.18 -4.29 -13.17
C GLN A 46 0.87 -2.81 -13.09
N PRO A 47 -0.41 -2.41 -13.24
CA PRO A 47 -0.82 -1.03 -13.08
C PRO A 47 -0.35 -0.45 -11.74
N TYR A 48 0.26 0.74 -11.80
CA TYR A 48 0.73 1.49 -10.65
C TYR A 48 -0.13 2.74 -10.50
N ASN A 49 -0.72 2.93 -9.32
CA ASN A 49 -1.58 4.08 -9.03
C ASN A 49 -1.13 4.77 -7.75
N ARG A 50 -1.21 6.10 -7.74
CA ARG A 50 -0.90 6.96 -6.60
C ARG A 50 -2.17 7.60 -6.08
N TYR A 51 -2.24 7.81 -4.77
CA TYR A 51 -3.40 8.37 -4.11
C TYR A 51 -3.00 9.40 -3.06
N ARG A 52 -3.88 10.38 -2.85
CA ARG A 52 -3.82 11.29 -1.72
C ARG A 52 -4.90 10.91 -0.72
N VAL A 53 -4.54 10.83 0.56
CA VAL A 53 -5.49 10.67 1.65
C VAL A 53 -6.25 11.99 1.83
N VAL A 54 -7.56 11.96 1.65
CA VAL A 54 -8.43 13.14 1.79
C VAL A 54 -9.24 13.10 3.08
N GLN A 55 -9.46 11.92 3.67
CA GLN A 55 -10.00 11.75 5.01
C GLN A 55 -9.20 10.71 5.79
N PRO A 56 -9.02 10.87 7.11
CA PRO A 56 -8.28 9.89 7.89
C PRO A 56 -8.95 8.52 7.92
N PHE A 57 -8.17 7.45 7.82
CA PHE A 57 -8.66 6.08 7.98
C PHE A 57 -7.60 5.16 8.58
N ASP A 58 -8.08 4.14 9.28
CA ASP A 58 -7.23 3.15 9.93
C ASP A 58 -6.67 2.15 8.92
N VAL A 59 -5.41 1.80 9.10
CA VAL A 59 -4.72 0.70 8.42
C VAL A 59 -3.92 -0.12 9.43
N LYS A 60 -3.54 -1.32 9.03
CA LYS A 60 -2.49 -2.10 9.68
C LYS A 60 -1.21 -1.86 8.91
N ALA A 61 -0.21 -1.28 9.56
CA ALA A 61 1.10 -1.02 8.99
C ALA A 61 2.11 -2.07 9.45
N GLY A 62 2.95 -2.56 8.54
CA GLY A 62 3.99 -3.53 8.88
C GLY A 62 5.19 -3.42 7.94
N GLU A 63 6.35 -3.83 8.44
CA GLU A 63 7.55 -3.97 7.61
C GLU A 63 7.42 -5.21 6.71
N ILE A 64 7.79 -5.07 5.44
CA ILE A 64 7.78 -6.13 4.44
C ILE A 64 9.05 -6.97 4.62
N ALA A 65 8.93 -8.30 4.67
CA ALA A 65 10.10 -9.15 4.84
C ALA A 65 10.81 -9.34 3.50
N PRO A 66 12.10 -9.69 3.53
CA PRO A 66 12.80 -10.13 2.33
C PRO A 66 12.08 -11.31 1.68
N TRP A 67 11.78 -11.19 0.38
CA TRP A 67 11.16 -12.24 -0.42
C TRP A 67 11.47 -12.05 -1.91
N PHE A 68 11.23 -13.06 -2.76
CA PHE A 68 11.53 -13.03 -4.21
C PHE A 68 12.93 -12.51 -4.58
N ASN A 69 13.95 -12.84 -3.78
CA ASN A 69 15.32 -12.35 -3.94
C ASN A 69 15.45 -10.82 -3.89
N GLN A 70 14.54 -10.16 -3.19
CA GLN A 70 14.53 -8.72 -2.93
C GLN A 70 14.67 -8.46 -1.42
N PRO A 71 15.27 -7.31 -1.04
CA PRO A 71 15.53 -7.00 0.35
C PRO A 71 14.26 -6.81 1.19
N GLY A 72 13.13 -6.39 0.59
CA GLY A 72 11.98 -5.95 1.37
C GLY A 72 12.33 -4.73 2.22
N LYS A 73 11.86 -4.69 3.46
CA LYS A 73 12.03 -3.63 4.47
C LYS A 73 11.25 -2.34 4.22
N GLY A 74 10.49 -2.27 3.13
CA GLY A 74 9.49 -1.23 2.95
C GLY A 74 8.36 -1.37 3.96
N ILE A 75 7.52 -0.34 4.06
CA ILE A 75 6.29 -0.39 4.85
C ILE A 75 5.11 -0.68 3.92
N GLN A 76 4.26 -1.62 4.33
CA GLN A 76 2.96 -1.86 3.70
C GLN A 76 1.82 -1.45 4.62
N PHE A 77 0.71 -1.05 4.02
CA PHE A 77 -0.53 -0.72 4.68
C PHE A 77 -1.64 -1.63 4.19
N LEU A 78 -2.28 -2.34 5.12
CA LEU A 78 -3.48 -3.11 4.87
C LEU A 78 -4.68 -2.37 5.45
N SER A 79 -5.61 -1.95 4.59
CA SER A 79 -6.88 -1.37 5.04
C SER A 79 -7.92 -2.48 5.24
N ASP A 80 -8.83 -2.28 6.18
CA ASP A 80 -10.02 -3.14 6.30
C ASP A 80 -11.08 -2.78 5.23
N TYR A 81 -10.89 -1.68 4.48
CA TYR A 81 -11.73 -1.26 3.35
C TYR A 81 -11.05 -1.52 2.01
N SER A 82 -11.83 -1.89 0.99
CA SER A 82 -11.31 -2.02 -0.38
C SER A 82 -10.98 -0.66 -1.01
N LEU A 83 -10.07 -0.66 -1.98
CA LEU A 83 -9.73 0.50 -2.81
C LEU A 83 -11.00 1.16 -3.38
N LYS A 84 -11.92 0.35 -3.91
CA LYS A 84 -13.19 0.83 -4.46
C LYS A 84 -14.05 1.53 -3.41
N TYR A 85 -14.08 1.02 -2.18
CA TYR A 85 -14.80 1.65 -1.07
C TYR A 85 -14.18 3.00 -0.71
N LEU A 86 -12.85 3.03 -0.55
CA LEU A 86 -12.09 4.23 -0.18
C LEU A 86 -12.25 5.35 -1.22
N LEU A 87 -12.19 5.01 -2.51
CA LEU A 87 -12.44 5.96 -3.61
C LEU A 87 -13.89 6.43 -3.64
N LYS A 88 -14.85 5.51 -3.55
CA LYS A 88 -16.28 5.84 -3.65
C LYS A 88 -16.76 6.77 -2.53
N HIS A 89 -16.23 6.60 -1.32
CA HIS A 89 -16.63 7.39 -0.15
C HIS A 89 -15.69 8.58 0.10
N GLY A 90 -14.70 8.81 -0.76
CA GLY A 90 -13.82 9.97 -0.66
C GLY A 90 -12.90 9.94 0.56
N TYR A 91 -12.35 8.77 0.89
CA TYR A 91 -11.22 8.65 1.83
C TYR A 91 -9.89 8.91 1.14
N ILE A 92 -9.80 8.53 -0.12
CA ILE A 92 -8.65 8.76 -0.98
C ILE A 92 -9.10 9.25 -2.35
N GLU A 93 -8.21 9.97 -3.04
CA GLU A 93 -8.39 10.39 -4.43
C GLU A 93 -7.20 9.94 -5.28
N ILE A 94 -7.45 9.64 -6.56
CA ILE A 94 -6.40 9.27 -7.51
C ILE A 94 -5.57 10.51 -7.86
N LEU A 95 -4.26 10.39 -7.76
CA LEU A 95 -3.32 11.37 -8.30
C LEU A 95 -3.06 11.05 -9.78
N LYS A 96 -3.33 12.03 -10.64
CA LYS A 96 -3.03 11.98 -12.07
C LYS A 96 -1.61 12.43 -12.35
#